data_AF-A0A7Y3D0V7-F1
#
_entry.id   AF-A0A7Y3D0V7-F1
#
_cell.length_a   1.000
_cell.length_b   1.000
_cell.length_c   1.000
_cell.angle_alpha   90.00
_cell.angle_beta   90.00
_cell.angle_gamma   90.00
#
_symmetry.space_group_name_H-M   'P 1'
#
loop_
_entity.id
_entity.type
_entity.pdbx_description
1 polymer ?
#
loop_
_entity_poly.entity_id
_entity_poly.type
_entity_poly.pdbx_seq_one_letter_code
_entity_poly.pdbx_strand_id
1 'polypeptide(L)'
;TDLAIFRDGIIRHTAVIPFGGNVITEDIKEGCSIIEKQAELLKIKFGSAWPGENKDNEIVSIPGLRGREPKEITLKNLSKIIHARVVEIVEQVYVEIKNYGHEEQKKKLIAGIVLTGGGSQLKHLKQLVEYITGMDTRVGYPNEHLAGGNDEDVTSPLFATAVGLVMDGVKRQERKHSEQVAGVMEQHGDTSEEGENEVEGQPIKERRSFLDKLTERVKDFLDNAE
;
A
#
# COMPACT_ATOMS: atom_id res chain seq x y z
N THR A 1 1.46 -14.02 0.51
CA THR A 1 0.81 -12.80 0.99
C THR A 1 1.64 -12.26 2.12
N ASP A 2 2.05 -11.00 2.03
CA ASP A 2 2.90 -10.38 3.04
C ASP A 2 2.05 -9.51 3.99
N LEU A 3 2.39 -9.52 5.27
CA LEU A 3 1.76 -8.72 6.31
C LEU A 3 2.83 -7.83 6.96
N ALA A 4 2.54 -6.53 7.05
CA ALA A 4 3.34 -5.58 7.82
C ALA A 4 2.40 -4.75 8.70
N ILE A 5 2.66 -4.75 10.01
CA ILE A 5 1.88 -3.99 10.99
C ILE A 5 2.68 -2.75 11.37
N PHE A 6 2.08 -1.59 11.10
CA PHE A 6 2.66 -0.28 11.42
C PHE A 6 1.97 0.32 12.62
N ARG A 7 2.77 0.97 13.48
CA ARG A 7 2.25 1.76 14.58
C ARG A 7 3.25 2.82 15.00
N ASP A 8 2.76 4.03 15.30
CA ASP A 8 3.58 5.19 15.66
C ASP A 8 4.63 5.50 14.58
N GLY A 9 4.26 5.29 13.31
CA GLY A 9 5.14 5.53 12.16
C GLY A 9 6.23 4.48 11.93
N ILE A 10 6.29 3.41 12.74
CA ILE A 10 7.31 2.36 12.64
C ILE A 10 6.69 0.98 12.44
N ILE A 11 7.45 0.07 11.84
CA ILE A 11 7.07 -1.34 11.69
C ILE A 11 7.20 -2.03 13.05
N ARG A 12 6.12 -2.67 13.50
CA ARG A 12 6.08 -3.42 14.77
C ARG A 12 6.12 -4.93 14.57
N HIS A 13 5.60 -5.43 13.45
CA HIS A 13 5.54 -6.85 13.16
C HIS A 13 5.47 -7.07 11.64
N THR A 14 6.08 -8.16 11.18
CA THR A 14 6.02 -8.60 9.78
C THR A 14 5.85 -10.11 9.74
N ALA A 15 5.02 -10.60 8.83
CA ALA A 15 4.82 -12.03 8.60
C ALA A 15 4.61 -12.30 7.10
N VAL A 16 4.85 -13.56 6.71
CA VAL A 16 4.60 -14.04 5.35
C VAL A 16 3.69 -15.25 5.43
N ILE A 17 2.54 -15.14 4.77
CA ILE A 17 1.59 -16.23 4.59
C ILE A 17 1.94 -16.89 3.25
N PRO A 18 2.25 -18.19 3.19
CA PRO A 18 2.75 -18.87 1.98
C PRO A 18 1.66 -19.15 0.93
N PHE A 19 0.60 -18.34 0.91
CA PHE A 19 -0.49 -18.41 -0.05
C PHE A 19 -0.74 -17.04 -0.66
N GLY A 20 -1.26 -17.00 -1.88
CA GLY A 20 -1.53 -15.77 -2.61
C GLY A 20 -2.47 -16.02 -3.78
N GLY A 21 -2.53 -15.08 -4.73
CA GLY A 21 -3.47 -15.16 -5.85
C GLY A 21 -3.30 -16.39 -6.76
N ASN A 22 -2.13 -17.03 -6.75
CA ASN A 22 -1.82 -18.20 -7.59
C ASN A 22 -2.58 -19.44 -7.10
N VAL A 23 -2.75 -19.58 -5.79
CA VAL A 23 -3.44 -20.74 -5.18
C VAL A 23 -4.93 -20.68 -5.51
N ILE A 24 -5.51 -19.49 -5.53
CA ILE A 24 -6.89 -19.28 -6.00
C ILE A 24 -7.04 -19.76 -7.45
N THR A 25 -6.05 -19.47 -8.32
CA THR A 25 -6.07 -19.94 -9.70
C THR A 25 -5.98 -21.45 -9.80
N GLU A 26 -5.16 -22.08 -8.94
CA GLU A 26 -5.05 -23.53 -8.86
C GLU A 26 -6.37 -24.18 -8.46
N ASP A 27 -7.05 -23.65 -7.43
CA ASP A 27 -8.35 -24.17 -7.00
C ASP A 27 -9.42 -24.00 -8.08
N ILE A 28 -9.41 -22.87 -8.81
CA ILE A 28 -10.30 -22.68 -9.96
C ILE A 28 -9.98 -23.71 -11.03
N LYS A 29 -8.70 -23.93 -11.36
CA LYS A 29 -8.26 -24.89 -12.35
C LYS A 29 -8.78 -26.29 -12.03
N GLU A 30 -8.61 -26.74 -10.79
CA GLU A 30 -9.06 -28.06 -10.33
C GLU A 30 -10.59 -28.14 -10.23
N GLY A 31 -11.21 -27.21 -9.50
CA GLY A 31 -12.65 -27.19 -9.24
C GLY A 31 -13.51 -26.96 -10.49
N CYS A 32 -12.97 -26.26 -11.48
CA CYS A 32 -13.62 -26.06 -12.79
C CYS A 32 -13.13 -27.04 -13.86
N SER A 33 -12.11 -27.86 -13.58
CA SER A 33 -11.45 -28.77 -14.54
C SER A 33 -11.13 -28.12 -15.88
N ILE A 34 -10.42 -27.00 -15.82
CA ILE A 34 -9.96 -26.20 -16.97
C ILE A 34 -8.44 -26.04 -16.92
N ILE A 35 -7.84 -25.42 -17.95
CA ILE A 35 -6.41 -25.13 -17.93
C ILE A 35 -6.12 -23.86 -17.11
N GLU A 36 -4.91 -23.78 -16.56
CA GLU A 36 -4.46 -22.67 -15.71
C GLU A 36 -4.66 -21.30 -16.36
N LYS A 37 -4.29 -21.16 -17.65
CA LYS A 37 -4.49 -19.91 -18.39
C LYS A 37 -5.95 -19.47 -18.46
N GLN A 38 -6.89 -20.42 -18.58
CA GLN A 38 -8.32 -20.12 -18.55
C GLN A 38 -8.75 -19.76 -17.13
N ALA A 39 -8.31 -20.52 -16.12
CA ALA A 39 -8.60 -20.26 -14.71
C ALA A 39 -8.18 -18.85 -14.27
N GLU A 40 -6.97 -18.41 -14.64
CA GLU A 40 -6.49 -17.05 -14.35
C GLU A 40 -7.39 -16.01 -15.02
N LEU A 41 -7.75 -16.22 -16.28
CA LEU A 41 -8.61 -15.30 -17.02
C LEU A 41 -10.02 -15.21 -16.41
N LEU A 42 -10.58 -16.34 -15.96
CA LEU A 42 -11.85 -16.39 -15.24
C LEU A 42 -11.76 -15.64 -13.91
N LYS A 43 -10.69 -15.87 -13.15
CA LYS A 43 -10.43 -15.17 -11.88
C LYS A 43 -10.39 -13.65 -12.08
N ILE A 44 -9.63 -13.17 -13.06
CA ILE A 44 -9.48 -11.73 -13.34
C ILE A 44 -10.80 -11.11 -13.82
N LYS A 45 -11.50 -11.74 -14.76
CA LYS A 45 -12.69 -11.13 -15.39
C LYS A 45 -13.94 -11.25 -14.53
N PHE A 46 -14.14 -12.41 -13.90
CA PHE A 46 -15.41 -12.78 -13.28
C PHE A 46 -15.27 -13.19 -11.81
N GLY A 47 -14.06 -13.24 -11.27
CA GLY A 47 -13.83 -13.63 -9.89
C GLY A 47 -14.50 -12.69 -8.88
N SER A 48 -15.05 -13.30 -7.83
CA SER A 48 -15.68 -12.64 -6.69
C SER A 48 -15.33 -13.42 -5.43
N ALA A 49 -15.00 -12.72 -4.36
CA ALA A 49 -14.78 -13.32 -3.04
C ALA A 49 -16.09 -13.51 -2.26
N TRP A 50 -17.22 -13.02 -2.75
CA TRP A 50 -18.52 -13.09 -2.07
C TRP A 50 -19.56 -13.80 -2.95
N PRO A 51 -19.90 -15.07 -2.64
CA PRO A 51 -20.85 -15.85 -3.44
C PRO A 51 -22.28 -15.31 -3.43
N GLY A 52 -22.67 -14.57 -2.39
CA GLY A 52 -24.01 -14.03 -2.23
C GLY A 52 -24.39 -12.96 -3.27
N GLU A 53 -23.41 -12.31 -3.90
CA GLU A 53 -23.65 -11.26 -4.91
C GLU A 53 -23.90 -11.84 -6.31
N ASN A 54 -23.58 -13.12 -6.54
CA ASN A 54 -23.71 -13.74 -7.86
C ASN A 54 -25.05 -14.44 -8.01
N LYS A 55 -25.75 -14.18 -9.12
CA LYS A 55 -27.03 -14.83 -9.42
C LYS A 55 -26.80 -16.27 -9.90
N ASP A 56 -27.76 -17.16 -9.61
CA ASP A 56 -27.69 -18.57 -10.00
C ASP A 56 -27.71 -18.79 -11.53
N ASN A 57 -28.27 -17.84 -12.28
CA ASN A 57 -28.41 -17.91 -13.73
C ASN A 57 -27.26 -17.24 -14.52
N GLU A 58 -26.27 -16.66 -13.85
CA GLU A 58 -25.11 -16.08 -14.51
C GLU A 58 -24.10 -17.16 -14.85
N ILE A 59 -23.90 -17.41 -16.15
CA ILE A 59 -23.05 -18.48 -16.67
C ILE A 59 -21.99 -17.89 -17.60
N VAL A 60 -20.78 -18.45 -17.55
CA VAL A 60 -19.71 -18.17 -18.49
C VAL A 60 -19.37 -19.45 -19.25
N SER A 61 -19.31 -19.35 -20.57
CA SER A 61 -18.87 -20.42 -21.45
C SER A 61 -17.37 -20.32 -21.72
N ILE A 62 -16.66 -21.41 -21.47
CA ILE A 62 -15.21 -21.52 -21.61
C ILE A 62 -14.94 -22.39 -22.85
N PRO A 63 -14.10 -21.93 -23.80
CA PRO A 63 -13.76 -22.73 -24.96
C PRO A 63 -13.19 -24.09 -24.55
N GLY A 64 -13.75 -25.16 -25.12
CA GLY A 64 -13.30 -26.53 -24.90
C GLY A 64 -11.88 -26.76 -25.45
N LEU A 65 -11.17 -27.72 -24.87
CA LEU A 65 -9.85 -28.11 -25.36
C LEU A 65 -9.99 -28.98 -26.61
N ARG A 66 -9.36 -28.56 -27.73
CA ARG A 66 -9.14 -29.37 -28.95
C ARG A 66 -10.32 -30.25 -29.35
N GLY A 67 -11.39 -29.62 -29.85
CA GLY A 67 -12.56 -30.33 -30.39
C GLY A 67 -13.53 -30.89 -29.34
N ARG A 68 -13.31 -30.57 -28.05
CA ARG A 68 -14.32 -30.77 -27.01
C ARG A 68 -15.31 -29.61 -27.00
N GLU A 69 -16.55 -29.92 -26.63
CA GLU A 69 -17.59 -28.92 -26.41
C GLU A 69 -17.15 -27.86 -25.37
N PRO A 70 -17.62 -26.61 -25.51
CA PRO A 70 -17.43 -25.58 -24.50
C PRO A 70 -17.93 -26.03 -23.13
N LYS A 71 -17.24 -25.63 -22.07
CA LYS A 71 -17.65 -25.90 -20.70
C LYS A 71 -18.35 -24.68 -20.13
N GLU A 72 -19.56 -24.88 -19.62
CA GLU A 72 -20.33 -23.84 -18.95
C GLU A 72 -20.12 -23.88 -17.43
N ILE A 73 -19.85 -22.72 -16.84
CA ILE A 73 -19.61 -22.57 -15.41
C ILE A 73 -20.44 -21.42 -14.88
N THR A 74 -21.19 -21.66 -13.81
CA THR A 74 -21.94 -20.59 -13.13
C THR A 74 -20.98 -19.69 -12.36
N LEU A 75 -21.22 -18.37 -12.39
CA LEU A 75 -20.43 -17.41 -11.61
C LEU A 75 -20.52 -17.67 -10.11
N LYS A 76 -21.66 -18.18 -9.64
CA LYS A 76 -21.83 -18.57 -8.25
C LYS A 76 -20.92 -19.74 -7.86
N ASN A 77 -20.72 -20.73 -8.73
CA ASN A 77 -19.80 -21.83 -8.46
C ASN A 77 -18.34 -21.35 -8.45
N LEU A 78 -17.96 -20.52 -9.43
CA LEU A 78 -16.65 -19.87 -9.45
C LEU A 78 -16.38 -19.09 -8.15
N SER A 79 -17.36 -18.27 -7.74
CA SER A 79 -17.29 -17.46 -6.53
C SER A 79 -17.18 -18.32 -5.26
N LYS A 80 -17.87 -19.46 -5.18
CA LYS A 80 -17.74 -20.41 -4.06
C LYS A 80 -16.32 -20.96 -3.91
N ILE A 81 -15.68 -21.34 -5.02
CA ILE A 81 -14.29 -21.84 -5.02
C ILE A 81 -13.35 -20.74 -4.52
N ILE A 82 -13.47 -19.54 -5.09
CA ILE A 82 -12.65 -18.38 -4.71
C ILE A 82 -12.85 -18.04 -3.23
N HIS A 83 -14.11 -17.97 -2.79
CA HIS A 83 -14.47 -17.63 -1.42
C HIS A 83 -13.82 -18.58 -0.42
N ALA A 84 -13.87 -19.90 -0.64
CA ALA A 84 -13.27 -20.87 0.25
C ALA A 84 -11.77 -20.62 0.46
N ARG A 85 -11.02 -20.36 -0.63
CA ARG A 85 -9.58 -20.08 -0.53
C ARG A 85 -9.27 -18.73 0.09
N VAL A 86 -10.06 -17.71 -0.25
CA VAL A 86 -9.85 -16.36 0.29
C VAL A 86 -10.13 -16.33 1.79
N VAL A 87 -11.18 -17.01 2.26
CA VAL A 87 -11.47 -17.16 3.70
C VAL A 87 -10.25 -17.72 4.42
N GLU A 88 -9.68 -18.83 3.93
CA GLU A 88 -8.50 -19.45 4.53
C GLU A 88 -7.29 -18.49 4.59
N ILE A 89 -7.01 -17.77 3.49
CA ILE A 89 -5.91 -16.79 3.44
C ILE A 89 -6.14 -15.67 4.46
N VAL A 90 -7.36 -15.13 4.53
CA VAL A 90 -7.70 -14.02 5.42
C VAL A 90 -7.69 -14.47 6.88
N GLU A 91 -8.16 -15.68 7.18
CA GLU A 91 -8.09 -16.26 8.53
C GLU A 91 -6.64 -16.40 9.00
N GLN A 92 -5.74 -16.88 8.14
CA GLN A 92 -4.31 -16.96 8.46
C GLN A 92 -3.69 -15.59 8.69
N VAL A 93 -4.03 -14.59 7.87
CA VAL A 93 -3.61 -13.20 8.11
C VAL A 93 -4.14 -12.70 9.46
N TYR A 94 -5.40 -13.01 9.79
CA TYR A 94 -6.01 -12.56 11.04
C TYR A 94 -5.40 -13.23 12.27
N VAL A 95 -4.97 -14.49 12.16
CA VAL A 95 -4.19 -15.18 13.19
C VAL A 95 -2.90 -14.40 13.49
N GLU A 96 -2.17 -13.95 12.47
CA GLU A 96 -0.95 -13.14 12.70
C GLU A 96 -1.25 -11.77 13.33
N ILE A 97 -2.35 -11.12 12.93
CA ILE A 97 -2.80 -9.87 13.56
C ILE A 97 -3.17 -10.08 15.03
N LYS A 98 -3.77 -11.23 15.38
CA LYS A 98 -4.04 -11.64 16.76
C LYS A 98 -2.76 -11.94 17.53
N ASN A 99 -1.80 -12.64 16.93
CA ASN A 99 -0.50 -12.94 17.53
C ASN A 99 0.29 -11.67 17.90
N TYR A 100 0.18 -10.62 17.09
CA TYR A 100 0.72 -9.30 17.44
C TYR A 100 0.09 -8.71 18.72
N GLY A 101 -1.18 -9.04 18.99
CA GLY A 101 -1.93 -8.60 20.16
C GLY A 101 -2.79 -7.37 19.90
N HIS A 102 -3.37 -7.23 18.70
CA HIS A 102 -4.16 -6.03 18.32
C HIS A 102 -5.37 -5.75 19.24
N GLU A 103 -5.85 -6.74 20.00
CA GLU A 103 -6.95 -6.62 20.95
C GLU A 103 -6.54 -5.88 22.24
N GLU A 104 -5.23 -5.83 22.56
CA GLU A 104 -4.73 -5.06 23.70
C GLU A 104 -4.96 -3.56 23.46
N GLN A 105 -5.46 -2.83 24.46
CA GLN A 105 -5.64 -1.37 24.35
C GLN A 105 -4.37 -0.66 23.90
N LYS A 106 -3.23 -1.12 24.42
CA LYS A 106 -1.92 -0.61 24.09
C LYS A 106 -1.44 -1.03 22.72
N LYS A 107 -2.09 -1.87 21.92
CA LYS A 107 -1.65 -2.29 20.57
C LYS A 107 -2.74 -2.18 19.52
N LYS A 108 -3.84 -1.51 19.84
CA LYS A 108 -4.99 -1.33 18.97
C LYS A 108 -4.60 -0.69 17.62
N LEU A 109 -5.09 -1.29 16.55
CA LEU A 109 -4.85 -0.85 15.18
C LEU A 109 -6.03 -0.01 14.67
N ILE A 110 -6.04 1.27 14.99
CA ILE A 110 -7.16 2.19 14.66
C ILE A 110 -7.28 2.51 13.17
N ALA A 111 -6.20 2.37 12.40
CA ALA A 111 -6.18 2.69 10.97
C ALA A 111 -6.74 1.57 10.08
N GLY A 112 -7.07 0.42 10.67
CA GLY A 112 -7.61 -0.73 9.94
C GLY A 112 -6.57 -1.44 9.06
N ILE A 113 -7.05 -2.11 8.01
CA ILE A 113 -6.29 -2.92 7.08
C ILE A 113 -6.21 -2.22 5.72
N VAL A 114 -5.00 -2.18 5.14
CA VAL A 114 -4.79 -1.73 3.77
C VAL A 114 -4.40 -2.93 2.90
N LEU A 115 -5.28 -3.29 1.96
CA LEU A 115 -5.03 -4.33 0.97
C LEU A 115 -4.29 -3.74 -0.23
N THR A 116 -3.26 -4.42 -0.71
CA THR A 116 -2.50 -4.00 -1.90
C THR A 116 -2.00 -5.20 -2.69
N GLY A 117 -1.30 -4.96 -3.79
CA GLY A 117 -0.84 -5.99 -4.72
C GLY A 117 -1.92 -6.45 -5.69
N GLY A 118 -1.54 -7.25 -6.70
CA GLY A 118 -2.46 -7.64 -7.77
C GLY A 118 -3.71 -8.39 -7.29
N GLY A 119 -3.58 -9.18 -6.21
CA GLY A 119 -4.69 -9.93 -5.63
C GLY A 119 -5.74 -9.07 -4.93
N SER A 120 -5.42 -7.83 -4.53
CA SER A 120 -6.38 -6.94 -3.87
C SER A 120 -7.49 -6.44 -4.80
N GLN A 121 -7.33 -6.65 -6.12
CA GLN A 121 -8.30 -6.28 -7.15
C GLN A 121 -9.48 -7.26 -7.25
N LEU A 122 -9.44 -8.37 -6.53
CA LEU A 122 -10.53 -9.35 -6.51
C LEU A 122 -11.82 -8.70 -5.97
N LYS A 123 -12.93 -8.84 -6.73
CA LYS A 123 -14.22 -8.25 -6.35
C LYS A 123 -14.67 -8.78 -4.99
N HIS A 124 -15.24 -7.89 -4.18
CA HIS A 124 -15.75 -8.17 -2.84
C HIS A 124 -14.72 -8.63 -1.79
N LEU A 125 -13.41 -8.59 -2.10
CA LEU A 125 -12.38 -8.97 -1.15
C LEU A 125 -12.37 -8.06 0.08
N LYS A 126 -12.51 -6.73 -0.11
CA LYS A 126 -12.59 -5.76 0.98
C LYS A 126 -13.69 -6.17 1.98
N GLN A 127 -14.90 -6.38 1.48
CA GLN A 127 -16.08 -6.72 2.29
C GLN A 127 -15.86 -8.02 3.06
N LEU A 128 -15.25 -9.02 2.42
CA LEU A 128 -14.94 -10.29 3.09
C LEU A 128 -13.90 -10.11 4.21
N VAL A 129 -12.87 -9.30 3.99
CA VAL A 129 -11.85 -9.00 5.02
C VAL A 129 -12.49 -8.26 6.20
N GLU A 130 -13.32 -7.25 5.94
CA GLU A 130 -14.06 -6.54 7.00
C GLU A 130 -14.97 -7.49 7.77
N TYR A 131 -15.67 -8.39 7.07
CA TYR A 131 -16.55 -9.37 7.68
C TYR A 131 -15.81 -10.36 8.60
N ILE A 132 -14.65 -10.88 8.17
CA ILE A 132 -13.88 -11.87 8.95
C ILE A 132 -13.14 -11.21 10.12
N THR A 133 -12.52 -10.06 9.89
CA THR A 133 -11.61 -9.43 10.87
C THR A 133 -12.33 -8.44 11.79
N GLY A 134 -13.47 -7.88 11.37
CA GLY A 134 -14.14 -6.78 12.05
C GLY A 134 -13.38 -5.45 11.99
N MET A 135 -12.34 -5.35 11.15
CA MET A 135 -11.50 -4.17 11.00
C MET A 135 -11.84 -3.42 9.71
N ASP A 136 -11.91 -2.09 9.80
CA ASP A 136 -12.09 -1.23 8.61
C ASP A 136 -11.02 -1.54 7.57
N THR A 137 -11.44 -1.72 6.31
CA THR A 137 -10.51 -2.14 5.26
C THR A 137 -10.62 -1.23 4.03
N ARG A 138 -9.48 -0.94 3.43
CA ARG A 138 -9.41 -0.23 2.15
C ARG A 138 -8.41 -0.86 1.20
N VAL A 139 -8.55 -0.59 -0.09
CA VAL A 139 -7.52 -0.91 -1.08
C VAL A 139 -6.57 0.28 -1.17
N GLY A 140 -5.27 0.03 -1.03
CA GLY A 140 -4.21 1.02 -1.18
C GLY A 140 -3.75 1.09 -2.62
N TYR A 141 -3.79 2.30 -3.19
CA TYR A 141 -3.34 2.58 -4.55
C TYR A 141 -2.04 3.40 -4.52
N PRO A 142 -1.05 3.10 -5.38
CA PRO A 142 0.22 3.83 -5.42
C PRO A 142 0.08 5.31 -5.82
N ASN A 143 -1.00 5.67 -6.52
CA ASN A 143 -1.24 7.02 -7.02
C ASN A 143 -1.55 8.06 -5.93
N GLU A 144 -1.89 7.65 -4.71
CA GLU A 144 -2.11 8.57 -3.57
C GLU A 144 -0.89 9.49 -3.32
N HIS A 145 0.29 9.09 -3.79
CA HIS A 145 1.54 9.81 -3.59
C HIS A 145 2.21 10.27 -4.89
N LEU A 146 1.53 10.09 -6.03
CA LEU A 146 2.02 10.52 -7.34
C LEU A 146 1.31 11.82 -7.75
N ALA A 147 2.03 12.76 -8.36
CA ALA A 147 1.43 14.00 -8.89
C ALA A 147 0.36 13.69 -9.94
N GLY A 148 -0.69 14.51 -10.04
CA GLY A 148 -1.82 14.26 -10.95
C GLY A 148 -1.41 14.13 -12.43
N GLY A 149 -2.13 13.29 -13.18
CA GLY A 149 -1.89 13.04 -14.61
C GLY A 149 -1.18 11.72 -14.95
N ASN A 150 -1.10 10.77 -14.01
CA ASN A 150 -0.49 9.46 -14.26
C ASN A 150 -1.39 8.58 -15.13
N ASP A 151 -0.74 7.74 -15.93
CA ASP A 151 -1.38 6.68 -16.71
C ASP A 151 -2.17 5.73 -15.80
N GLU A 152 -3.37 5.33 -16.20
CA GLU A 152 -4.26 4.50 -15.37
C GLU A 152 -3.58 3.17 -15.00
N ASP A 153 -2.71 2.67 -15.87
CA ASP A 153 -1.98 1.41 -15.67
C ASP A 153 -1.04 1.46 -14.45
N VAL A 154 -0.32 2.56 -14.21
CA VAL A 154 0.58 2.70 -13.04
C VAL A 154 -0.15 2.98 -11.74
N THR A 155 -1.46 3.24 -11.80
CA THR A 155 -2.29 3.41 -10.61
C THR A 155 -2.76 2.08 -10.01
N SER A 156 -2.55 0.96 -10.69
CA SER A 156 -2.97 -0.35 -10.18
C SER A 156 -2.21 -0.73 -8.89
N PRO A 157 -2.91 -1.33 -7.89
CA PRO A 157 -2.27 -1.91 -6.71
C PRO A 157 -1.20 -2.97 -7.05
N LEU A 158 -1.22 -3.54 -8.26
CA LEU A 158 -0.18 -4.44 -8.76
C LEU A 158 1.22 -3.81 -8.72
N PHE A 159 1.32 -2.49 -8.94
CA PHE A 159 2.60 -1.78 -9.01
C PHE A 159 3.02 -1.13 -7.68
N ALA A 160 2.26 -1.33 -6.61
CA ALA A 160 2.49 -0.68 -5.32
C ALA A 160 3.92 -0.88 -4.78
N THR A 161 4.46 -2.10 -4.89
CA THR A 161 5.84 -2.39 -4.45
C THR A 161 6.88 -1.63 -5.27
N ALA A 162 6.75 -1.64 -6.60
CA ALA A 162 7.70 -0.97 -7.49
C ALA A 162 7.69 0.55 -7.26
N VAL A 163 6.50 1.16 -7.19
CA VAL A 163 6.35 2.59 -6.91
C VAL A 163 6.89 2.92 -5.51
N GLY A 164 6.56 2.13 -4.50
CA GLY A 164 7.03 2.33 -3.13
C GLY A 164 8.55 2.29 -3.00
N LEU A 165 9.23 1.39 -3.71
CA LEU A 165 10.70 1.30 -3.73
C LEU A 165 11.33 2.52 -4.39
N VAL A 166 10.76 3.02 -5.49
CA VAL A 166 11.24 4.24 -6.15
C VAL A 166 11.09 5.45 -5.22
N MET A 167 9.92 5.60 -4.59
CA MET A 167 9.66 6.68 -3.65
C MET A 167 10.60 6.65 -2.44
N ASP A 168 10.85 5.46 -1.87
CA ASP A 168 11.80 5.29 -0.77
C ASP A 168 13.23 5.67 -1.21
N GLY A 169 13.62 5.29 -2.42
CA GLY A 169 14.88 5.71 -3.03
C GLY A 169 15.05 7.24 -3.10
N VAL A 170 14.03 7.94 -3.59
CA VAL A 170 14.02 9.42 -3.67
C VAL A 170 14.12 10.05 -2.27
N LYS A 171 13.30 9.60 -1.31
CA LYS A 171 13.34 10.11 0.08
C LYS A 171 14.70 9.91 0.73
N ARG A 172 15.37 8.78 0.48
CA ARG A 172 16.73 8.53 0.99
C ARG A 172 17.76 9.47 0.38
N GLN A 173 17.64 9.84 -0.89
CA GLN A 173 18.52 10.82 -1.53
C GLN A 173 18.32 12.22 -0.95
N GLU A 174 17.08 12.66 -0.76
CA GLU A 174 16.75 13.95 -0.14
C GLU A 174 17.26 14.06 1.29
N ARG A 175 17.16 12.97 2.07
CA ARG A 175 17.69 12.92 3.43
C ARG A 175 19.22 13.07 3.44
N LYS A 176 19.93 12.32 2.58
CA LYS A 176 21.39 12.45 2.46
C LYS A 176 21.83 13.85 2.04
N HIS A 177 21.09 14.46 1.11
CA HIS A 177 21.38 15.83 0.68
C HIS A 177 21.17 16.83 1.83
N SER A 178 20.08 16.69 2.58
CA SER A 178 19.81 17.53 3.76
C SER A 178 20.88 17.37 4.85
N GLU A 179 21.31 16.13 5.13
CA GLU A 179 22.39 15.83 6.08
C GLU A 179 23.74 16.42 5.64
N GLN A 180 24.06 16.37 4.34
CA GLN A 180 25.28 16.98 3.80
C GLN A 180 25.24 18.51 3.89
N VAL A 181 24.12 19.15 3.57
CA VAL A 181 23.97 20.61 3.69
C VAL A 181 24.04 21.06 5.15
N ALA A 182 23.43 20.31 6.08
CA ALA A 182 23.53 20.59 7.52
C ALA A 182 24.97 20.45 8.05
N GLY A 183 25.68 19.39 7.65
CA GLY A 183 27.08 19.19 8.05
C GLY A 183 28.04 20.28 7.50
N VAL A 184 27.75 20.83 6.32
CA VAL A 184 28.53 21.95 5.75
C VAL A 184 28.24 23.27 6.50
N MET A 185 27.01 23.49 6.96
CA MET A 185 26.64 24.64 7.78
C MET A 185 27.24 24.58 9.19
N GLU A 186 27.34 23.39 9.79
CA GLU A 186 28.02 23.20 11.08
C GLU A 186 29.53 23.39 10.98
N GLN A 187 30.17 23.00 9.86
CA GLN A 187 31.62 23.21 9.65
C GLN A 187 32.02 24.67 9.38
N HIS A 188 31.10 25.54 8.96
CA HIS A 188 31.37 26.97 8.75
C HIS A 188 30.92 27.85 9.93
N GLY A 189 30.42 27.26 11.03
CA GLY A 189 29.99 27.97 12.23
C GLY A 189 31.08 28.28 13.27
N ASP A 190 32.32 27.87 13.03
CA ASP A 190 33.42 27.96 14.02
C ASP A 190 34.67 28.66 13.45
N THR A 191 34.50 29.80 12.77
CA THR A 191 35.63 30.70 12.51
C THR A 191 35.19 32.15 12.40
N SER A 192 35.13 32.81 13.55
CA SER A 192 35.29 34.27 13.62
C SER A 192 35.76 34.67 15.02
N GLU A 193 37.05 34.41 15.31
CA GLU A 193 37.82 35.26 16.21
C GLU A 193 38.41 36.42 15.40
N GLU A 194 38.04 37.62 15.85
CA GLU A 194 38.74 38.91 15.83
C GLU A 194 39.63 39.30 14.63
N GLY A 195 39.21 40.38 13.96
CA GLY A 195 40.06 41.14 13.05
C GLY A 195 39.34 42.38 12.54
N GLU A 196 39.41 43.47 13.29
CA GLU A 196 39.05 44.81 12.83
C GLU A 196 39.85 45.15 11.56
N ASN A 197 39.17 45.53 10.47
CA ASN A 197 39.63 46.57 9.53
C ASN A 197 38.49 46.99 8.59
N GLU A 198 38.20 48.29 8.61
CA GLU A 198 37.26 48.99 7.74
C GLU A 198 37.75 49.01 6.28
N VAL A 199 36.91 48.61 5.33
CA VAL A 199 36.91 49.18 3.96
C VAL A 199 35.47 49.14 3.37
N GLU A 200 35.00 50.30 2.90
CA GLU A 200 33.72 50.53 2.22
C GLU A 200 33.57 49.78 0.88
N GLY A 201 32.37 49.27 0.58
CA GLY A 201 32.00 48.83 -0.78
C GLY A 201 30.70 48.03 -0.95
N GLN A 202 29.59 48.75 -1.21
CA GLN A 202 28.31 48.39 -1.88
C GLN A 202 27.49 47.13 -1.44
N PRO A 203 26.13 47.23 -1.43
CA PRO A 203 25.27 46.28 -0.72
C PRO A 203 25.02 45.00 -1.53
N ILE A 204 25.45 43.85 -1.00
CA ILE A 204 24.99 42.54 -1.45
C ILE A 204 23.68 42.26 -0.69
N LYS A 205 22.58 42.08 -1.43
CA LYS A 205 21.27 41.70 -0.86
C LYS A 205 21.39 40.37 -0.13
N GLU A 206 21.35 40.40 1.19
CA GLU A 206 21.13 39.22 2.03
C GLU A 206 19.82 38.54 1.62
N ARG A 207 19.92 37.36 1.03
CA ARG A 207 18.77 36.47 0.90
C ARG A 207 18.46 35.94 2.30
N ARG A 208 17.47 36.56 2.96
CA ARG A 208 16.91 36.11 4.24
C ARG A 208 16.75 34.60 4.25
N SER A 209 17.38 33.96 5.23
CA SER A 209 17.43 32.51 5.35
C SER A 209 16.05 31.97 5.74
N PHE A 210 15.75 30.75 5.31
CA PHE A 210 14.49 30.06 5.66
C PHE A 210 14.33 29.86 7.17
N LEU A 211 15.44 29.88 7.92
CA LEU A 211 15.44 29.84 9.38
C LEU A 211 14.90 31.13 9.98
N ASP A 212 15.28 32.30 9.46
CA ASP A 212 14.78 33.60 9.96
C ASP A 212 13.26 33.70 9.86
N LYS A 213 12.67 33.17 8.77
CA LYS A 213 11.21 33.10 8.58
C LYS A 213 10.52 32.14 9.55
N LEU A 214 11.21 31.10 10.02
CA LEU A 214 10.69 30.16 11.00
C LEU A 214 10.76 30.77 12.40
N THR A 215 11.85 31.45 12.73
CA THR A 215 12.01 32.16 14.01
C THR A 215 11.02 33.31 14.15
N GLU A 216 10.79 34.09 13.08
CA GLU A 216 9.77 35.15 13.07
C GLU A 216 8.36 34.57 13.31
N ARG A 217 7.99 33.46 12.66
CA ARG A 217 6.68 32.81 12.86
C ARG A 217 6.48 32.24 14.25
N VAL A 218 7.54 31.72 14.88
CA VAL A 218 7.46 31.18 16.25
C VAL A 218 7.38 32.33 17.27
N LYS A 219 8.07 33.45 17.02
CA LYS A 219 7.95 34.67 17.84
C LYS A 219 6.55 35.28 17.76
N ASP A 220 6.02 35.43 16.55
CA ASP A 220 4.66 35.95 16.33
C ASP A 220 3.57 35.05 16.95
N PHE A 221 3.82 33.76 17.11
CA PHE A 221 2.89 32.85 17.77
C PHE A 221 2.93 32.97 19.30
N LEU A 222 4.11 33.27 19.88
CA LEU A 222 4.28 33.46 21.32
C LEU A 222 3.74 34.82 21.79
N ASP A 223 3.93 35.88 20.99
CA ASP A 223 3.46 37.23 21.34
C ASP A 223 1.93 37.41 21.18
N ASN A 224 1.25 36.52 20.45
CA ASN A 224 -0.21 36.53 20.29
C ASN A 224 -0.95 35.53 21.21
N ALA A 225 -0.21 34.84 22.10
CA ALA A 225 -0.75 33.86 23.04
C ALA A 225 -0.92 34.40 24.48
N GLU A 226 -0.79 35.72 24.67
CA GLU A 226 -1.10 36.44 25.91
C GLU A 226 -2.39 37.26 25.80
#